data_AF-A0AAV8XJI4-F1
#
_entry.id   AF-A0AAV8XJI4-F1
#
_cell.length_a   1.000
_cell.length_b   1.000
_cell.length_c   1.000
_cell.angle_alpha   90.00
_cell.angle_beta   90.00
_cell.angle_gamma   90.00
#
_symmetry.space_group_name_H-M   'P 1'
#
loop_
_entity.id
_entity.type
_entity.pdbx_description
1 polymer ?
#
loop_
_entity_poly.entity_id
_entity_poly.type
_entity_poly.pdbx_seq_one_letter_code
_entity_poly.pdbx_strand_id
1 'polypeptide(L)'
;MAITIKDMDELTTKEEVAEAIVKELGSEIEVGQIGEFRSCYGGNRAVTVHIPSDKAARLLETGRIKIGLNQCLIMERVSVQQCFCCWGYGHIRSNCKGEDLSSSYKKCREVGHTAQNCEGLPRCLNCKVEGHAAGSGMCPEFRKALAKMRMKERENRGQNSQPPRDR
;
A
#
# COMPACT_ATOMS: atom_id res chain seq x y z
N MET A 1 -8.09 7.22 2.44
CA MET A 1 -6.64 6.97 2.57
C MET A 1 -6.43 5.54 3.05
N ALA A 2 -5.29 4.91 2.72
CA ALA A 2 -4.95 3.57 3.21
C ALA A 2 -3.81 3.66 4.21
N ILE A 3 -4.01 3.11 5.42
CA ILE A 3 -2.98 3.02 6.45
C ILE A 3 -2.58 1.55 6.63
N THR A 4 -1.33 1.32 7.03
CA THR A 4 -0.81 0.01 7.40
C THR A 4 -0.51 0.02 8.89
N ILE A 5 -1.12 -0.92 9.62
CA ILE A 5 -0.85 -1.18 11.03
C ILE A 5 0.08 -2.39 11.09
N LYS A 6 1.16 -2.29 11.86
CA LYS A 6 2.16 -3.36 12.07
C LYS A 6 2.28 -3.72 13.55
N ASP A 7 2.97 -4.82 13.82
CA ASP A 7 3.29 -5.28 15.18
C ASP A 7 2.05 -5.71 15.97
N MET A 8 1.05 -6.25 15.26
CA MET A 8 -0.10 -6.91 15.88
C MET A 8 0.26 -8.35 16.23
N ASP A 9 -0.45 -8.89 17.22
CA ASP A 9 -0.32 -10.28 17.62
C ASP A 9 -0.85 -11.24 16.54
N GLU A 10 -0.50 -12.51 16.66
CA GLU A 10 -1.04 -13.56 15.82
C GLU A 10 -2.55 -13.73 16.02
N LEU A 11 -3.05 -13.53 17.24
CA LEU A 11 -4.46 -13.76 17.57
C LEU A 11 -5.38 -12.58 17.26
N THR A 12 -4.81 -11.43 16.86
CA THR A 12 -5.59 -10.20 16.62
C THR A 12 -6.63 -10.41 15.53
N THR A 13 -7.90 -10.10 15.85
CA THR A 13 -9.02 -10.20 14.91
C THR A 13 -9.32 -8.88 14.22
N LYS A 14 -10.18 -8.90 13.20
CA LYS A 14 -10.55 -7.66 12.48
C LYS A 14 -11.43 -6.75 13.35
N GLU A 15 -12.22 -7.34 14.23
CA GLU A 15 -13.10 -6.65 15.17
C GLU A 15 -12.29 -5.85 16.18
N GLU A 16 -11.27 -6.46 16.79
CA GLU A 16 -10.36 -5.78 17.73
C GLU A 16 -9.66 -4.57 17.10
N VAL A 17 -9.26 -4.69 15.83
CA VAL A 17 -8.64 -3.58 15.08
C VAL A 17 -9.66 -2.45 14.88
N ALA A 18 -10.90 -2.78 14.53
CA ALA A 18 -11.95 -1.78 14.35
C ALA A 18 -12.29 -1.06 15.66
N GLU A 19 -12.44 -1.81 16.76
CA GLU A 19 -12.70 -1.26 18.09
C GLU A 19 -11.57 -0.33 18.57
N ALA A 20 -10.31 -0.72 18.37
CA ALA A 20 -9.17 0.11 18.72
C ALA A 20 -9.18 1.44 17.94
N ILE A 21 -9.47 1.40 16.64
CA ILE A 21 -9.56 2.60 15.78
C ILE A 21 -10.69 3.53 16.26
N VAL A 22 -11.86 2.96 16.58
CA VAL A 22 -13.02 3.71 17.08
C VAL A 22 -12.70 4.36 18.42
N LYS A 23 -12.05 3.63 19.32
CA LYS A 23 -11.62 4.13 20.63
C LYS A 23 -10.65 5.30 20.54
N GLU A 24 -9.67 5.23 19.64
CA GLU A 24 -8.66 6.27 19.47
C GLU A 24 -9.24 7.55 18.84
N LEU A 25 -10.18 7.39 17.91
CA LEU A 25 -10.74 8.51 17.16
C LEU A 25 -12.01 9.12 17.78
N GLY A 26 -12.64 8.39 18.72
CA GLY A 26 -13.78 8.89 19.52
C GLY A 26 -15.04 9.17 18.70
N SER A 27 -15.25 8.47 17.58
CA SER A 27 -16.44 8.66 16.72
C SER A 27 -16.92 7.34 16.14
N GLU A 28 -18.22 7.23 15.87
CA GLU A 28 -18.76 6.20 14.98
C GLU A 28 -18.12 6.39 13.60
N ILE A 29 -17.20 5.49 13.27
CA ILE A 29 -16.50 5.49 12.00
C ILE A 29 -16.96 4.25 11.29
N GLU A 30 -17.47 4.41 10.08
CA GLU A 30 -17.44 3.33 9.11
C GLU A 30 -15.96 3.07 8.80
N VAL A 31 -15.36 2.17 9.56
CA VAL A 31 -14.09 1.58 9.19
C VAL A 31 -14.36 0.92 7.85
N GLY A 32 -13.68 1.39 6.80
CA GLY A 32 -13.88 0.85 5.46
C GLY A 32 -13.37 -0.58 5.37
N GLN A 33 -12.91 -0.97 4.19
CA GLN A 33 -12.38 -2.32 4.01
C GLN A 33 -11.10 -2.54 4.84
N ILE A 34 -11.15 -3.50 5.76
CA ILE A 34 -9.98 -4.08 6.42
C ILE A 34 -9.46 -5.22 5.53
N GLY A 35 -8.23 -5.08 5.05
CA GLY A 35 -7.57 -6.10 4.23
C GLY A 35 -7.23 -7.37 5.01
N GLU A 36 -6.59 -8.32 4.33
CA GLU A 36 -6.07 -9.53 4.98
C GLU A 36 -4.84 -9.24 5.83
N PHE A 37 -4.71 -10.01 6.92
CA PHE A 37 -3.52 -9.99 7.75
C PHE A 37 -2.35 -10.60 7.00
N ARG A 38 -1.23 -9.90 7.00
CA ARG A 38 0.03 -10.35 6.42
C ARG A 38 1.01 -10.61 7.53
N SER A 39 1.55 -11.83 7.58
CA SER A 39 2.63 -12.15 8.52
C SER A 39 3.87 -11.33 8.18
N CYS A 40 4.47 -10.76 9.21
CA CYS A 40 5.74 -10.07 9.18
C CYS A 40 6.83 -10.94 9.82
N TYR A 41 8.08 -10.51 9.67
CA TYR A 41 9.20 -11.18 10.34
C TYR A 41 9.03 -11.11 11.86
N GLY A 42 9.22 -12.24 12.56
CA GLY A 42 9.14 -12.30 14.03
C GLY A 42 7.77 -12.69 14.59
N GLY A 43 6.87 -13.27 13.80
CA GLY A 43 5.55 -13.76 14.27
C GLY A 43 4.45 -12.68 14.33
N ASN A 44 4.82 -11.41 14.27
CA ASN A 44 3.87 -10.30 14.23
C ASN A 44 3.09 -10.24 12.91
N ARG A 45 1.88 -9.67 12.97
CA ARG A 45 1.02 -9.45 11.80
C ARG A 45 0.92 -7.96 11.43
N ALA A 46 0.59 -7.72 10.16
CA ALA A 46 0.34 -6.38 9.63
C ALA A 46 -0.94 -6.38 8.77
N VAL A 47 -1.75 -5.33 8.89
CA VAL A 47 -3.00 -5.17 8.13
C VAL A 47 -3.03 -3.81 7.44
N THR A 48 -3.74 -3.73 6.33
CA THR A 48 -4.02 -2.46 5.66
C THR A 48 -5.49 -2.12 5.84
N VAL A 49 -5.77 -0.92 6.31
CA VAL A 49 -7.13 -0.43 6.58
C VAL A 49 -7.40 0.80 5.74
N HIS A 50 -8.58 0.85 5.13
CA HIS A 50 -9.08 2.02 4.41
C HIS A 50 -9.92 2.89 5.33
N ILE A 51 -9.48 4.15 5.52
CA ILE A 51 -10.10 5.12 6.44
C ILE A 51 -10.20 6.47 5.72
N PRO A 52 -11.22 7.31 6.02
CA PRO A 52 -11.28 8.70 5.55
C PRO A 52 -10.00 9.50 5.84
N SER A 53 -9.65 10.44 4.95
CA SER A 53 -8.39 11.21 5.01
C SER A 53 -8.17 11.95 6.32
N ASP A 54 -9.20 12.65 6.81
CA ASP A 54 -9.10 13.51 8.00
C ASP A 54 -8.78 12.70 9.26
N LYS A 55 -9.41 11.52 9.37
CA LYS A 55 -9.23 10.60 10.49
C LYS A 55 -7.89 9.87 10.41
N ALA A 56 -7.49 9.50 9.21
CA ALA A 56 -6.21 8.83 9.00
C ALA A 56 -5.01 9.77 9.24
N ALA A 57 -5.14 11.08 9.00
CA ALA A 57 -4.11 12.05 9.38
C ALA A 57 -3.86 12.06 10.91
N ARG A 58 -4.93 12.11 11.72
CA ARG A 58 -4.83 12.03 13.19
C ARG A 58 -4.12 10.77 13.67
N LEU A 59 -4.46 9.61 13.10
CA LEU A 59 -3.81 8.34 13.42
C LEU A 59 -2.32 8.30 13.02
N LEU A 60 -1.96 8.97 11.93
CA LEU A 60 -0.57 9.07 11.49
C LEU A 60 0.26 10.02 12.35
N GLU A 61 -0.37 11.05 12.93
CA GLU A 61 0.26 11.96 13.89
C GLU A 61 0.58 11.26 15.21
N THR A 62 -0.34 10.45 15.75
CA THR A 62 -0.05 9.62 16.93
C THR A 62 1.03 8.57 16.61
N GLY A 63 0.98 8.01 15.39
CA GLY A 63 1.97 7.06 14.86
C GLY A 63 1.93 5.67 15.50
N ARG A 64 1.27 5.50 16.65
CA ARG A 64 1.09 4.23 17.34
C ARG A 64 -0.32 4.12 17.90
N ILE A 65 -0.83 2.90 17.99
CA ILE A 65 -2.12 2.57 18.56
C ILE A 65 -2.00 1.31 19.41
N LYS A 66 -2.76 1.26 20.50
CA LYS A 66 -2.81 0.06 21.34
C LYS A 66 -3.91 -0.88 20.81
N ILE A 67 -3.52 -2.09 20.43
CA ILE A 67 -4.44 -3.15 20.01
C ILE A 67 -4.18 -4.36 20.89
N GLY A 68 -5.19 -4.79 21.66
CA GLY A 68 -5.02 -5.76 22.73
C GLY A 68 -3.93 -5.32 23.72
N LEU A 69 -2.88 -6.14 23.84
CA LEU A 69 -1.72 -5.88 24.70
C LEU A 69 -0.54 -5.22 23.99
N ASN A 70 -0.58 -5.09 22.66
CA ASN A 70 0.55 -4.64 21.87
C ASN A 70 0.44 -3.16 21.49
N GLN A 71 1.58 -2.49 21.45
CA GLN A 71 1.69 -1.17 20.80
C GLN A 71 2.01 -1.37 19.32
N CYS A 72 1.00 -1.17 18.49
CA CYS A 72 1.08 -1.36 17.06
C CYS A 72 1.51 -0.06 16.37
N LEU A 73 2.39 -0.18 15.37
CA LEU A 73 2.90 0.94 14.60
C LEU A 73 1.93 1.28 13.45
N ILE A 74 1.53 2.54 13.36
CA ILE A 74 0.72 3.07 12.26
C ILE A 74 1.64 3.73 11.23
N MET A 75 1.45 3.36 9.97
CA MET A 75 2.15 3.99 8.85
C MET A 75 1.22 4.23 7.69
N GLU A 76 1.52 5.27 6.92
CA GLU A 76 0.82 5.54 5.67
C GLU A 76 1.23 4.49 4.63
N ARG A 77 0.25 4.01 3.85
CA ARG A 77 0.55 3.07 2.78
C ARG A 77 1.06 3.85 1.56
N VAL A 78 2.39 3.85 1.42
CA VAL A 78 3.05 4.32 0.20
C VAL A 78 2.62 3.44 -0.97
N SER A 79 2.02 4.07 -1.98
CA SER A 79 1.68 3.41 -3.23
C SER A 79 2.59 3.89 -4.35
N VAL A 80 2.97 2.98 -5.25
CA VAL A 80 3.76 3.32 -6.43
C VAL A 80 2.78 3.50 -7.58
N GLN A 81 2.76 4.69 -8.18
CA GLN A 81 1.99 4.90 -9.41
C GLN A 81 2.49 3.95 -10.50
N GLN A 82 1.56 3.24 -11.12
CA GLN A 82 1.81 2.38 -12.26
C GLN A 82 1.14 2.95 -13.51
N CYS A 83 1.88 3.03 -14.60
CA CYS A 83 1.39 3.47 -15.88
C CYS A 83 0.53 2.36 -16.51
N PHE A 84 -0.71 2.66 -16.87
CA PHE A 84 -1.61 1.68 -17.51
C PHE A 84 -1.36 1.49 -19.02
N CYS A 85 -0.42 2.25 -19.60
CA CYS A 85 0.01 2.09 -20.98
C CYS A 85 1.16 1.09 -21.07
N CYS A 86 2.32 1.41 -20.49
CA CYS A 86 3.52 0.57 -20.58
C CYS A 86 3.79 -0.30 -19.33
N TRP A 87 2.95 -0.24 -18.29
CA TRP A 87 3.11 -0.97 -17.02
C TRP A 87 4.30 -0.58 -16.13
N GLY A 88 5.07 0.41 -16.56
CA GLY A 88 6.17 1.00 -15.80
C GLY A 88 5.72 1.80 -14.57
N TYR A 89 6.68 2.17 -13.71
CA TYR A 89 6.41 2.87 -12.46
C TYR A 89 6.73 4.36 -12.53
N GLY A 90 6.05 5.17 -11.72
CA GLY A 90 6.37 6.58 -11.46
C GLY A 90 5.86 7.58 -12.50
N HIS A 91 4.99 7.18 -13.42
CA HIS A 91 4.38 8.08 -14.40
C HIS A 91 2.97 7.61 -14.78
N ILE A 92 2.20 8.53 -15.38
CA ILE A 92 0.85 8.29 -15.90
C ILE A 92 0.85 8.15 -17.43
N ARG A 93 -0.27 7.70 -17.99
CA ARG A 93 -0.45 7.50 -19.44
C ARG A 93 -0.13 8.75 -20.25
N SER A 94 -0.52 9.94 -19.80
CA SER A 94 -0.26 11.20 -20.52
C SER A 94 1.23 11.52 -20.69
N ASN A 95 2.09 11.01 -19.80
CA ASN A 95 3.53 11.24 -19.81
C ASN A 95 4.30 9.98 -20.22
N CYS A 96 3.61 8.98 -20.76
CA CYS A 96 4.21 7.71 -21.15
C CYS A 96 5.02 7.88 -22.44
N LYS A 97 6.27 7.41 -22.40
CA LYS A 97 7.15 7.31 -23.58
C LYS A 97 7.45 5.85 -23.97
N GLY A 98 6.80 4.91 -23.28
CA GLY A 98 6.96 3.48 -23.54
C GLY A 98 5.96 2.97 -24.57
N GLU A 99 6.16 1.72 -24.97
CA GLU A 99 5.24 0.97 -25.82
C GLU A 99 3.87 0.78 -25.16
N ASP A 100 2.80 0.82 -25.96
CA ASP A 100 1.45 0.58 -25.47
C ASP A 100 1.20 -0.92 -25.30
N LEU A 101 1.21 -1.36 -24.05
CA LEU A 101 0.94 -2.71 -23.59
C LEU A 101 -0.40 -2.77 -22.83
N SER A 102 -1.30 -1.83 -23.09
CA SER A 102 -2.61 -1.79 -22.42
C SER A 102 -3.54 -2.92 -22.86
N SER A 103 -3.33 -3.46 -24.07
CA SER A 103 -4.03 -4.62 -24.62
C SER A 103 -3.52 -5.96 -24.07
N SER A 104 -2.31 -5.99 -23.48
CA SER A 104 -1.74 -7.19 -22.88
C SER A 104 -2.38 -7.51 -21.53
N TYR A 105 -2.77 -8.78 -21.33
CA TYR A 105 -3.47 -9.17 -20.11
C TYR A 105 -2.56 -9.12 -18.88
N LYS A 106 -3.08 -8.66 -17.74
CA LYS A 106 -2.30 -8.32 -16.53
C LYS A 106 -1.56 -9.49 -15.88
N LYS A 107 -2.00 -10.73 -16.09
CA LYS A 107 -1.39 -11.91 -15.48
C LYS A 107 -0.27 -12.44 -16.36
N CYS A 108 -0.61 -12.87 -17.57
CA CYS A 108 0.29 -13.61 -18.47
C CYS A 108 0.90 -12.75 -19.60
N ARG A 109 0.45 -11.51 -19.78
CA ARG A 109 1.02 -10.52 -20.72
C ARG A 109 0.86 -10.83 -22.19
N GLU A 110 0.07 -11.83 -22.52
CA GLU A 110 -0.37 -12.11 -23.87
C GLU A 110 -1.61 -11.27 -24.21
N VAL A 111 -1.86 -11.10 -25.50
CA VAL A 111 -3.03 -10.39 -26.04
C VAL A 111 -4.07 -11.40 -26.51
N GLY A 112 -5.33 -10.97 -26.64
CA GLY A 112 -6.37 -11.77 -27.28
C GLY A 112 -7.16 -12.71 -26.37
N HIS A 113 -7.03 -12.60 -25.04
CA HIS A 113 -7.87 -13.33 -24.11
C HIS A 113 -8.33 -12.47 -22.92
N THR A 114 -9.39 -12.92 -22.26
CA THR A 114 -9.92 -12.32 -21.03
C THR A 114 -9.34 -12.99 -19.78
N ALA A 115 -9.61 -12.42 -18.61
CA ALA A 115 -9.17 -12.97 -17.33
C ALA A 115 -9.59 -14.43 -17.10
N GLN A 116 -10.76 -14.82 -17.59
CA GLN A 116 -11.31 -16.16 -17.44
C GLN A 116 -10.56 -17.18 -18.31
N ASN A 117 -9.95 -16.75 -19.42
CA ASN A 117 -9.30 -17.60 -20.40
C ASN A 117 -7.75 -17.46 -20.40
N CYS A 118 -7.14 -16.84 -19.38
CA CYS A 118 -5.67 -16.78 -19.26
C CYS A 118 -5.15 -18.08 -18.62
N GLU A 119 -4.67 -18.98 -19.48
CA GLU A 119 -3.93 -20.18 -19.09
C GLU A 119 -2.44 -19.90 -18.83
N GLY A 120 -1.95 -18.73 -19.25
CA GLY A 120 -0.55 -18.36 -19.07
C GLY A 120 -0.14 -18.14 -17.62
N LEU A 121 1.14 -18.42 -17.35
CA LEU A 121 1.78 -18.18 -16.05
C LEU A 121 1.91 -16.68 -15.75
N PRO A 122 1.88 -16.27 -14.48
CA PRO A 122 2.07 -14.87 -14.10
C PRO A 122 3.47 -14.40 -14.51
N ARG A 123 3.55 -13.39 -15.38
CA ARG A 123 4.81 -12.81 -15.87
C ARG A 123 4.85 -11.31 -15.63
N CYS A 124 5.94 -10.85 -15.04
CA CYS A 124 6.13 -9.44 -14.74
C CYS A 124 6.71 -8.69 -15.95
N LEU A 125 6.04 -7.65 -16.46
CA LEU A 125 6.56 -6.84 -17.58
C LEU A 125 7.82 -6.05 -17.21
N ASN A 126 7.95 -5.65 -15.95
CA ASN A 126 9.03 -4.76 -15.52
C ASN A 126 10.35 -5.50 -15.33
N CYS A 127 10.33 -6.70 -14.76
CA CYS A 127 11.55 -7.51 -14.58
C CYS A 127 11.64 -8.73 -15.51
N LYS A 128 10.61 -8.98 -16.34
CA LYS A 128 10.53 -10.08 -17.33
C LYS A 128 10.64 -11.50 -16.78
N VAL A 129 10.49 -11.66 -15.45
CA VAL A 129 10.55 -12.94 -14.73
C VAL A 129 9.13 -13.46 -14.48
N GLU A 130 8.97 -14.78 -14.57
CA GLU A 130 7.73 -15.51 -14.28
C GLU A 130 7.55 -15.76 -12.77
N GLY A 131 6.34 -16.15 -12.36
CA GLY A 131 5.99 -16.45 -10.97
C GLY A 131 5.44 -15.25 -10.18
N HIS A 132 5.37 -14.05 -10.76
CA HIS A 132 4.73 -12.90 -10.10
C HIS A 132 4.20 -11.83 -11.07
N ALA A 133 3.19 -11.09 -10.63
CA ALA A 133 2.65 -9.95 -11.35
C ALA A 133 3.45 -8.66 -11.09
N ALA A 134 3.38 -7.70 -12.03
CA ALA A 134 3.90 -6.36 -11.85
C ALA A 134 3.18 -5.67 -10.66
N GLY A 135 3.94 -5.29 -9.64
CA GLY A 135 3.40 -4.75 -8.36
C GLY A 135 3.51 -5.70 -7.17
N SER A 136 3.95 -6.94 -7.41
CA SER A 136 4.29 -7.87 -6.32
C SER A 136 5.55 -7.41 -5.58
N GLY A 137 5.59 -7.67 -4.26
CA GLY A 137 6.80 -7.51 -3.44
C GLY A 137 7.97 -8.39 -3.88
N MET A 138 7.73 -9.42 -4.71
CA MET A 138 8.77 -10.24 -5.33
C MET A 138 9.48 -9.55 -6.50
N CYS A 139 8.88 -8.50 -7.08
CA CYS A 139 9.48 -7.79 -8.21
C CYS A 139 10.59 -6.83 -7.75
N PRO A 140 11.84 -6.98 -8.22
CA PRO A 140 12.94 -6.09 -7.83
C PRO A 140 12.70 -4.65 -8.30
N GLU A 141 12.14 -4.45 -9.50
CA GLU A 141 11.84 -3.12 -10.03
C GLU A 141 10.72 -2.42 -9.24
N PHE A 142 9.72 -3.17 -8.79
CA PHE A 142 8.70 -2.64 -7.90
C PHE A 142 9.28 -2.25 -6.54
N ARG A 143 10.16 -3.08 -5.95
CA ARG A 143 10.83 -2.76 -4.69
C ARG A 143 11.67 -1.50 -4.80
N LYS A 144 12.41 -1.32 -5.89
CA LYS A 144 13.18 -0.09 -6.18
C LYS A 144 12.25 1.13 -6.26
N ALA A 145 11.17 1.02 -7.02
CA ALA A 145 10.20 2.11 -7.16
C ALA A 145 9.53 2.47 -5.81
N LEU A 146 9.15 1.46 -5.01
CA LEU A 146 8.58 1.65 -3.68
C LEU A 146 9.57 2.30 -2.72
N ALA A 147 10.85 1.92 -2.76
CA ALA A 147 11.89 2.56 -1.97
C ALA A 147 12.07 4.04 -2.32
N LYS A 148 12.08 4.38 -3.62
CA LYS A 148 12.13 5.78 -4.09
C LYS A 148 10.94 6.60 -3.57
N MET A 149 9.72 6.07 -3.68
CA MET A 149 8.52 6.76 -3.18
C MET A 149 8.56 6.98 -1.66
N ARG A 150 9.01 5.98 -0.90
CA ARG A 150 9.20 6.09 0.55
C ARG A 150 10.22 7.16 0.93
N MET A 151 11.33 7.29 0.19
CA MET A 151 12.31 8.34 0.43
C MET A 151 11.69 9.73 0.18
N LYS A 152 10.99 9.90 -0.94
CA LYS A 152 10.32 11.15 -1.28
C LYS A 152 9.28 11.56 -0.24
N GLU A 153 8.49 10.62 0.28
CA GLU A 153 7.54 10.92 1.36
C GLU A 153 8.22 11.33 2.66
N ARG A 154 9.36 10.71 3.01
CA ARG A 154 10.16 11.12 4.19
C ARG A 154 10.70 12.54 4.02
N GLU A 155 11.22 12.87 2.84
CA GLU A 155 11.70 14.22 2.52
C GLU A 155 10.56 15.25 2.63
N ASN A 156 9.38 14.94 2.08
CA ASN A 156 8.21 15.80 2.19
C ASN A 156 7.77 16.03 3.65
N ARG A 157 7.83 14.99 4.51
CA ARG A 157 7.53 15.14 5.95
C ARG A 157 8.52 16.04 6.67
N GLY A 158 9.81 15.98 6.32
CA GLY A 158 10.84 16.86 6.89
C GLY A 158 10.75 18.32 6.40
N GLN A 159 10.16 18.57 5.23
CA GLN A 159 9.93 19.93 4.72
C GLN A 159 8.64 20.57 5.26
N ASN A 160 7.64 19.76 5.65
CA ASN A 160 6.36 20.26 6.17
C ASN A 160 6.40 20.61 7.68
N SER A 161 7.54 20.40 8.34
CA SER A 161 7.82 20.84 9.72
C SER A 161 8.51 22.21 9.76
N GLN A 162 7.97 23.21 9.04
CA GLN A 162 8.35 24.61 9.31
C GLN A 162 7.51 25.10 10.50
N PRO A 163 8.12 25.60 11.58
CA PRO A 163 7.37 26.19 12.69
C PRO A 163 6.53 27.37 12.19
N PRO A 164 5.41 27.70 12.88
CA PRO A 164 4.63 28.88 12.55
C PRO A 164 5.57 30.08 12.53
N ARG A 165 5.53 30.88 11.46
CA ARG A 165 6.18 32.19 11.48
C ARG A 165 5.42 33.04 12.49
N ASP A 166 6.00 33.22 13.67
CA ASP A 166 5.57 34.21 14.64
C ASP A 166 5.48 35.58 13.94
N ARG A 167 4.28 36.17 13.93
CA ARG A 167 4.06 37.59 13.67
C ARG A 167 2.86 38.08 14.47
#